data_AF-A0A2D7DW03-F1
#
_entry.id   AF-A0A2D7DW03-F1
#
_cell.length_a   1.000
_cell.length_b   1.000
_cell.length_c   1.000
_cell.angle_alpha   90.00
_cell.angle_beta   90.00
_cell.angle_gamma   90.00
#
_symmetry.space_group_name_H-M   'P 1'
#
loop_
_entity.id
_entity.type
_entity.pdbx_description
1 polymer ?
#
loop_
_entity_poly.entity_id
_entity_poly.type
_entity_poly.pdbx_seq_one_letter_code
_entity_poly.pdbx_strand_id
1 'polypeptide(L)'
;MSDINEAMIFAAGFGKRMYPLTKKVPKPLLKVNGKPIICYIIEDLLNLNFKNIVINTHHLSEKFYDELKPYSKKVKIIFEEKILDTGGGFLNAINKDYFNNLNSPKVLINGDVLWRTSSSSLSPIENILRNWKYEKMDLLLCLIKKKNFLVIEGKEILI
;
A
#
# COMPACT_ATOMS: atom_id res chain seq x y z
N MET A 1 -9.04 -15.68 13.17
CA MET A 1 -8.36 -14.75 12.26
C MET A 1 -6.87 -15.02 12.35
N SER A 2 -6.15 -15.00 11.23
CA SER A 2 -4.71 -15.23 11.16
C SER A 2 -3.94 -14.22 12.02
N ASP A 3 -2.77 -14.61 12.53
CA ASP A 3 -1.80 -13.75 13.22
C ASP A 3 -1.18 -12.68 12.31
N ILE A 4 -1.38 -12.78 10.99
CA ILE A 4 -0.95 -11.80 9.99
C ILE A 4 -1.70 -10.47 10.22
N ASN A 5 -1.01 -9.50 10.83
CA ASN A 5 -1.56 -8.16 11.14
C ASN A 5 -0.57 -7.01 10.91
N GLU A 6 0.53 -7.29 10.22
CA GLU A 6 1.57 -6.31 9.87
C GLU A 6 1.65 -6.15 8.34
N ALA A 7 1.64 -4.90 7.88
CA ALA A 7 1.66 -4.58 6.45
C ALA A 7 2.63 -3.46 6.12
N MET A 8 3.11 -3.48 4.88
CA MET A 8 3.83 -2.38 4.27
C MET A 8 3.13 -1.91 2.99
N ILE A 9 2.94 -0.60 2.87
CA ILE A 9 2.44 0.04 1.65
C ILE A 9 3.60 0.80 1.00
N PHE A 10 3.92 0.45 -0.25
CA PHE A 10 4.99 1.08 -1.00
C PHE A 10 4.53 2.40 -1.64
N ALA A 11 5.14 3.52 -1.24
CA ALA A 11 4.75 4.86 -1.68
C ALA A 11 5.93 5.80 -2.02
N ALA A 12 7.17 5.30 -2.07
CA ALA A 12 8.38 6.08 -2.36
C ALA A 12 8.61 6.42 -3.86
N GLY A 13 7.72 6.00 -4.78
CA GLY A 13 7.92 6.19 -6.21
C GLY A 13 7.69 7.63 -6.71
N PHE A 14 8.45 8.05 -7.73
CA PHE A 14 8.31 9.39 -8.34
C PHE A 14 7.02 9.60 -9.15
N GLY A 15 6.38 8.53 -9.63
CA GLY A 15 5.17 8.65 -10.45
C GLY A 15 5.33 9.33 -11.81
N LYS A 16 6.56 9.46 -12.35
CA LYS A 16 6.89 10.29 -13.55
C LYS A 16 6.03 10.04 -14.78
N ARG A 17 5.53 8.82 -14.99
CA ARG A 17 4.68 8.45 -16.14
C ARG A 17 3.31 9.13 -16.13
N MET A 18 2.87 9.66 -14.98
CA MET A 18 1.60 10.37 -14.81
C MET A 18 1.78 11.89 -14.74
N TYR A 19 2.89 12.43 -15.23
CA TYR A 19 3.02 13.88 -15.34
C TYR A 19 1.98 14.46 -16.31
N PRO A 20 1.37 15.61 -15.97
CA PRO A 20 1.75 16.53 -14.89
C PRO A 20 1.09 16.27 -13.53
N LEU A 21 0.15 15.32 -13.40
CA LEU A 21 -0.60 15.08 -12.14
C LEU A 21 0.34 14.86 -10.96
N THR A 22 1.36 14.04 -11.15
CA THR A 22 2.27 13.64 -10.08
C THR A 22 3.44 14.60 -9.83
N LYS A 23 3.47 15.77 -10.49
CA LYS A 23 4.50 16.79 -10.23
C LYS A 23 4.35 17.46 -8.87
N LYS A 24 3.11 17.57 -8.38
CA LYS A 24 2.77 18.29 -7.13
C LYS A 24 2.08 17.40 -6.09
N VAL A 25 1.70 16.18 -6.48
CA VAL A 25 0.97 15.23 -5.64
C VAL A 25 1.58 13.83 -5.85
N PRO A 26 2.07 13.14 -4.81
CA PRO A 26 2.49 11.74 -4.94
C PRO A 26 1.41 10.87 -5.58
N LYS A 27 1.79 9.90 -6.42
CA LYS A 27 0.81 9.01 -7.08
C LYS A 27 -0.14 8.31 -6.08
N PRO A 28 0.32 7.78 -4.93
CA PRO A 28 -0.57 7.21 -3.91
C PRO A 28 -1.59 8.18 -3.31
N LEU A 29 -1.32 9.49 -3.38
CA LEU A 29 -2.20 10.55 -2.88
C LEU A 29 -3.16 11.11 -3.94
N LEU A 30 -3.07 10.63 -5.18
CA LEU A 30 -4.07 10.94 -6.18
C LEU A 30 -5.45 10.44 -5.74
N LYS A 31 -6.47 11.24 -6.02
CA LYS A 31 -7.83 10.99 -5.53
C LYS A 31 -8.66 10.23 -6.55
N VAL A 32 -9.43 9.27 -6.07
CA VAL A 32 -10.50 8.57 -6.79
C VAL A 32 -11.77 8.79 -5.98
N ASN A 33 -12.85 9.28 -6.61
CA ASN A 33 -14.09 9.66 -5.92
C ASN A 33 -13.83 10.56 -4.69
N GLY A 34 -12.93 11.54 -4.84
CA GLY A 34 -12.57 12.49 -3.79
C GLY A 34 -11.69 11.95 -2.65
N LYS A 35 -11.31 10.66 -2.64
CA LYS A 35 -10.45 10.07 -1.60
C LYS A 35 -9.11 9.59 -2.16
N PRO A 36 -7.96 9.84 -1.48
CA PRO A 36 -6.66 9.32 -1.92
C PRO A 36 -6.64 7.79 -2.07
N ILE A 37 -5.97 7.29 -3.10
CA ILE A 37 -5.84 5.84 -3.37
C ILE A 37 -5.32 5.10 -2.12
N ILE A 38 -4.29 5.63 -1.48
CA ILE A 38 -3.67 5.00 -0.32
C ILE A 38 -4.63 4.87 0.89
N CYS A 39 -5.60 5.79 1.04
CA CYS A 39 -6.56 5.73 2.13
C CYS A 39 -7.50 4.52 2.01
N TYR A 40 -7.86 4.12 0.79
CA TYR A 40 -8.63 2.89 0.59
C TYR A 40 -7.88 1.64 1.08
N ILE A 41 -6.57 1.60 0.87
CA ILE A 41 -5.71 0.49 1.31
C ILE A 41 -5.60 0.48 2.84
N ILE A 42 -5.35 1.65 3.44
CA ILE A 42 -5.27 1.80 4.90
C ILE A 42 -6.58 1.36 5.57
N GLU A 43 -7.72 1.84 5.07
CA GLU A 43 -9.03 1.48 5.62
C GLU A 43 -9.32 -0.03 5.51
N ASP A 44 -8.99 -0.66 4.38
CA ASP A 44 -9.14 -2.11 4.20
C ASP A 44 -8.29 -2.90 5.22
N LEU A 45 -7.02 -2.51 5.40
CA LEU A 45 -6.14 -3.09 6.42
C LEU A 45 -6.70 -2.91 7.85
N LEU A 46 -7.21 -1.72 8.17
CA LEU A 46 -7.79 -1.43 9.49
C LEU A 46 -9.07 -2.24 9.74
N ASN A 47 -9.93 -2.40 8.73
CA ASN A 47 -11.12 -3.24 8.82
C ASN A 47 -10.77 -4.72 9.04
N LEU A 48 -9.62 -5.15 8.52
CA LEU A 48 -9.05 -6.47 8.75
C LEU A 48 -8.22 -6.58 10.04
N ASN A 49 -8.26 -5.57 10.90
CA ASN A 49 -7.59 -5.51 12.21
C ASN A 49 -6.06 -5.55 12.15
N PHE A 50 -5.45 -5.01 11.08
CA PHE A 50 -4.01 -4.77 11.06
C PHE A 50 -3.62 -3.77 12.14
N LYS A 51 -2.58 -4.11 12.89
CA LYS A 51 -2.12 -3.33 14.04
C LYS A 51 -0.90 -2.48 13.72
N ASN A 52 -0.16 -2.86 12.69
CA ASN A 52 1.10 -2.23 12.34
C ASN A 52 1.18 -2.03 10.82
N ILE A 53 0.86 -0.81 10.38
CA ILE A 53 0.87 -0.43 8.97
C ILE A 53 2.02 0.55 8.75
N VAL A 54 2.93 0.18 7.86
CA VAL A 54 4.14 0.94 7.54
C VAL A 54 4.03 1.48 6.11
N ILE A 55 4.41 2.74 5.89
CA ILE A 55 4.41 3.37 4.57
C ILE A 55 5.77 3.98 4.32
N ASN A 56 6.47 3.58 3.25
CA ASN A 56 7.69 4.28 2.85
C ASN A 56 7.38 5.44 1.90
N THR A 57 8.14 6.52 2.02
CA THR A 57 7.97 7.75 1.23
C THR A 57 9.32 8.27 0.81
N HIS A 58 9.36 9.03 -0.30
CA HIS A 58 10.57 9.71 -0.76
C HIS A 58 10.18 11.04 -1.42
N HIS A 59 9.63 10.99 -2.62
CA HIS A 59 9.20 12.19 -3.34
C HIS A 59 7.96 12.82 -2.70
N LEU A 60 8.03 14.13 -2.38
CA LEU A 60 6.94 14.90 -1.76
C LEU A 60 6.40 14.24 -0.47
N SER A 61 7.32 13.72 0.36
CA SER A 61 7.00 12.98 1.59
C SER A 61 6.14 13.79 2.56
N GLU A 62 6.33 15.11 2.63
CA GLU A 62 5.55 16.03 3.46
C GLU A 62 4.04 15.93 3.21
N LYS A 63 3.62 15.68 1.96
CA LYS A 63 2.21 15.55 1.59
C LYS A 63 1.53 14.35 2.25
N PHE A 64 2.28 13.29 2.55
CA PHE A 64 1.73 12.13 3.25
C PHE A 64 1.41 12.44 4.70
N TYR A 65 2.25 13.22 5.39
CA TYR A 65 1.97 13.61 6.78
C TYR A 65 0.70 14.47 6.89
N ASP A 66 0.49 15.38 5.95
CA ASP A 66 -0.70 16.21 5.89
C ASP A 66 -1.97 15.38 5.60
N GLU A 67 -1.97 14.63 4.49
CA GLU A 67 -3.15 13.89 4.03
C GLU A 67 -3.49 12.72 4.97
N LEU A 68 -2.49 12.07 5.59
CA LEU A 68 -2.68 10.91 6.47
C LEU A 68 -2.78 11.27 7.95
N LYS A 69 -2.87 12.55 8.30
CA LYS A 69 -3.12 13.01 9.68
C LYS A 69 -4.26 12.26 10.39
N PRO A 70 -5.41 11.93 9.75
CA PRO A 70 -6.47 11.13 10.36
C PRO A 70 -6.02 9.72 10.81
N TYR A 71 -5.01 9.14 10.15
CA TYR A 71 -4.49 7.80 10.42
C TYR A 71 -3.17 7.81 11.22
N SER A 72 -2.71 8.96 11.69
CA SER A 72 -1.41 9.15 12.37
C SER A 72 -1.17 8.22 13.58
N LYS A 73 -2.23 7.79 14.27
CA LYS A 73 -2.14 6.82 15.39
C LYS A 73 -2.10 5.35 14.96
N LYS A 74 -2.30 5.08 13.68
CA LYS A 74 -2.49 3.73 13.11
C LYS A 74 -1.45 3.37 12.05
N VAL A 75 -0.79 4.38 11.49
CA VAL A 75 0.15 4.25 10.38
C VAL A 75 1.48 4.88 10.77
N LYS A 76 2.58 4.20 10.45
CA LYS A 76 3.94 4.69 10.59
C LYS A 76 4.49 5.06 9.22
N ILE A 77 5.00 6.29 9.07
CA ILE A 77 5.61 6.76 7.82
C ILE A 77 7.13 6.71 7.98
N ILE A 78 7.80 6.09 7.02
CA ILE A 78 9.27 6.04 6.91
C ILE A 78 9.67 6.91 5.72
N PHE A 79 10.54 7.87 5.95
CA PHE A 79 11.18 8.62 4.87
C PHE A 79 12.46 7.92 4.40
N GLU A 80 12.60 7.79 3.09
CA GLU A 80 13.79 7.34 2.40
C GLU A 80 14.51 8.55 1.82
N GLU A 81 15.73 8.85 2.28
CA GLU A 81 16.53 9.95 1.74
C GLU A 81 16.96 9.69 0.29
N LYS A 82 17.20 8.42 -0.04
CA LYS A 82 17.48 7.93 -1.39
C LYS A 82 16.49 6.80 -1.66
N ILE A 83 16.00 6.69 -2.89
CA ILE A 83 15.13 5.58 -3.28
C ILE A 83 15.86 4.26 -3.08
N LEU A 84 15.26 3.36 -2.31
CA LEU A 84 15.80 2.04 -1.99
C LEU A 84 15.17 0.90 -2.81
N ASP A 85 14.34 1.25 -3.80
CA ASP A 85 13.44 0.33 -4.49
C ASP A 85 12.51 -0.43 -3.52
N THR A 86 11.69 -1.35 -4.03
CA THR A 86 10.72 -2.09 -3.22
C THR A 86 11.39 -2.97 -2.17
N GLY A 87 12.40 -3.75 -2.59
CA GLY A 87 13.11 -4.68 -1.69
C GLY A 87 13.94 -3.96 -0.63
N GLY A 88 14.68 -2.92 -1.02
CA GLY A 88 15.48 -2.15 -0.07
C GLY A 88 14.61 -1.31 0.87
N GLY A 89 13.47 -0.79 0.40
CA GLY A 89 12.49 -0.12 1.27
C GLY A 89 11.94 -1.04 2.35
N PHE A 90 11.62 -2.29 2.00
CA PHE A 90 11.18 -3.29 2.97
C PHE A 90 12.29 -3.69 3.96
N LEU A 91 13.51 -3.92 3.47
CA LEU A 91 14.67 -4.21 4.32
C LEU A 91 14.97 -3.05 5.29
N ASN A 92 14.86 -1.81 4.83
CA ASN A 92 15.02 -0.62 5.66
C ASN A 92 13.96 -0.53 6.76
N ALA A 93 12.71 -0.90 6.48
CA ALA A 93 11.67 -0.97 7.49
C ALA A 93 11.95 -2.06 8.55
N ILE A 94 12.46 -3.23 8.13
CA ILE A 94 12.90 -4.29 9.06
C ILE A 94 14.06 -3.80 9.93
N ASN A 95 15.12 -3.24 9.33
CA ASN A 95 16.32 -2.79 10.04
C ASN A 95 16.07 -1.65 11.04
N LYS A 96 14.96 -0.93 10.89
CA LYS A 96 14.54 0.14 11.79
C LYS A 96 13.46 -0.32 12.80
N ASP A 97 13.30 -1.63 12.96
CA ASP A 97 12.37 -2.27 13.92
C ASP A 97 10.91 -1.81 13.75
N TYR A 98 10.49 -1.52 12.51
CA TYR A 98 9.10 -1.15 12.27
C TYR A 98 8.14 -2.33 12.36
N PHE A 99 8.62 -3.57 12.32
CA PHE A 99 7.84 -4.81 12.42
C PHE A 99 8.16 -5.55 13.72
N ASN A 100 7.13 -6.03 14.42
CA ASN A 100 7.28 -6.62 15.73
C ASN A 100 7.63 -8.12 15.68
N ASN A 101 7.10 -8.84 14.68
CA ASN A 101 7.31 -10.28 14.56
C ASN A 101 7.88 -10.63 13.18
N LEU A 102 9.20 -10.81 13.12
CA LEU A 102 9.87 -11.16 11.88
C LEU A 102 9.49 -12.56 11.34
N ASN A 103 8.98 -13.45 12.19
CA ASN A 103 8.56 -14.81 11.82
C ASN A 103 7.10 -14.89 11.32
N SER A 104 6.28 -13.85 11.52
CA SER A 104 4.92 -13.81 10.95
C SER A 104 4.97 -13.23 9.52
N PRO A 105 4.13 -13.68 8.58
CA PRO A 105 4.03 -13.08 7.25
C PRO A 105 3.68 -11.59 7.29
N LYS A 106 4.16 -10.83 6.30
CA LYS A 106 3.83 -9.41 6.12
C LYS A 106 3.03 -9.27 4.83
N VAL A 107 2.00 -8.43 4.86
CA VAL A 107 1.28 -8.05 3.64
C VAL A 107 2.01 -6.88 2.99
N LEU A 108 2.49 -7.07 1.76
CA LEU A 108 3.18 -6.06 0.98
C LEU A 108 2.27 -5.54 -0.13
N ILE A 109 2.06 -4.23 -0.22
CA ILE A 109 1.05 -3.63 -1.11
C ILE A 109 1.63 -2.44 -1.86
N ASN A 110 1.36 -2.34 -3.16
CA ASN A 110 1.65 -1.12 -3.92
C ASN A 110 0.63 -0.03 -3.56
N GLY A 111 1.11 1.12 -3.07
CA GLY A 111 0.25 2.21 -2.60
C GLY A 111 -0.44 3.02 -3.70
N ASP A 112 -0.11 2.75 -4.96
CA ASP A 112 -0.58 3.48 -6.13
C ASP A 112 -1.54 2.67 -7.01
N VAL A 113 -2.05 1.54 -6.48
CA VAL A 113 -3.02 0.67 -7.16
C VAL A 113 -4.28 0.57 -6.32
N LEU A 114 -5.43 0.90 -6.91
CA LEU A 114 -6.73 0.69 -6.29
C LEU A 114 -7.25 -0.72 -6.60
N TRP A 115 -7.22 -1.58 -5.59
CA TRP A 115 -7.71 -2.95 -5.69
C TRP A 115 -9.20 -3.02 -5.33
N ARG A 116 -10.03 -3.57 -6.23
CA ARG A 116 -11.47 -3.74 -6.04
C ARG A 116 -11.94 -5.10 -6.52
N THR A 117 -12.89 -5.67 -5.77
CA THR A 117 -13.65 -6.86 -6.13
C THR A 117 -15.05 -6.44 -6.57
N SER A 118 -15.43 -6.81 -7.79
CA SER A 118 -16.77 -6.53 -8.33
C SER A 118 -17.78 -7.66 -8.05
N SER A 119 -17.28 -8.84 -7.69
CA SER A 119 -18.06 -10.09 -7.63
C SER A 119 -17.90 -10.86 -6.32
N SER A 120 -17.08 -10.36 -5.39
CA SER A 120 -16.86 -10.95 -4.08
C SER A 120 -17.11 -9.90 -3.01
N SER A 121 -17.71 -10.29 -1.90
CA SER A 121 -17.84 -9.44 -0.71
C SER A 121 -16.49 -9.19 -0.02
N LEU A 122 -15.47 -9.99 -0.34
CA LEU A 122 -14.15 -9.92 0.28
C LEU A 122 -13.26 -8.94 -0.48
N SER A 123 -12.45 -8.18 0.24
CA SER A 123 -11.38 -7.39 -0.39
C SER A 123 -10.25 -8.30 -0.91
N PRO A 124 -9.43 -7.83 -1.86
CA PRO A 124 -8.26 -8.59 -2.31
C PRO A 124 -7.29 -8.94 -1.18
N ILE A 125 -7.12 -8.07 -0.18
CA ILE A 125 -6.30 -8.34 1.00
C ILE A 125 -6.91 -9.48 1.81
N GLU A 126 -8.21 -9.41 2.11
CA GLU A 126 -8.90 -10.47 2.84
C GLU A 126 -8.82 -11.83 2.11
N ASN A 127 -8.94 -11.80 0.78
CA ASN A 127 -8.83 -13.00 -0.04
C ASN A 127 -7.44 -13.66 0.07
N ILE A 128 -6.35 -12.87 0.05
CA ILE A 128 -5.00 -13.40 0.27
C ILE A 128 -4.88 -14.02 1.67
N LEU A 129 -5.35 -13.32 2.70
CA LEU A 129 -5.26 -13.78 4.09
C LEU A 129 -5.97 -15.12 4.31
N ARG A 130 -7.17 -15.28 3.73
CA ARG A 130 -7.94 -16.53 3.82
C ARG A 130 -7.30 -17.70 3.07
N ASN A 131 -6.46 -17.43 2.07
CA ASN A 131 -5.83 -18.45 1.25
C ASN A 131 -4.38 -18.75 1.68
N TRP A 132 -3.81 -17.98 2.61
CA TRP A 132 -2.49 -18.24 3.15
C TRP A 132 -2.43 -19.57 3.91
N LYS A 133 -1.38 -20.36 3.68
CA LYS A 133 -1.15 -21.66 4.33
C LYS A 133 0.30 -21.74 4.80
N TYR A 134 0.52 -21.56 6.10
CA TYR A 134 1.84 -21.54 6.75
C TYR A 134 2.73 -22.71 6.32
N GLU A 135 2.21 -23.93 6.34
CA GLU A 135 2.96 -25.15 6.02
C GLU A 135 3.28 -25.33 4.53
N LYS A 136 2.80 -24.44 3.65
CA LYS A 136 2.86 -24.64 2.19
C LYS A 136 3.38 -23.44 1.41
N MET A 137 3.59 -22.30 2.07
CA MET A 137 3.81 -21.03 1.38
C MET A 137 4.91 -20.21 2.04
N ASP A 138 5.89 -19.82 1.22
CA ASP A 138 6.84 -18.76 1.55
C ASP A 138 6.37 -17.39 1.03
N LEU A 139 5.56 -17.40 -0.03
CA LEU A 139 5.01 -16.21 -0.68
C LEU A 139 3.68 -16.53 -1.35
N LEU A 140 2.72 -15.59 -1.25
CA LEU A 140 1.44 -15.64 -1.95
C LEU A 140 1.23 -14.32 -2.68
N LEU A 141 0.99 -14.41 -3.99
CA LEU A 141 0.78 -13.25 -4.85
C LEU A 141 -0.69 -13.12 -5.26
N CYS A 142 -1.24 -11.92 -5.12
CA CYS A 142 -2.55 -11.59 -5.67
C CYS A 142 -2.40 -11.15 -7.12
N LEU A 143 -3.06 -11.87 -8.01
CA LEU A 143 -3.02 -11.61 -9.44
C LEU A 143 -4.42 -11.30 -9.97
N ILE A 144 -4.46 -10.40 -10.95
CA ILE A 144 -5.66 -10.10 -11.72
C ILE A 144 -5.44 -10.47 -13.18
N LYS A 145 -6.47 -10.99 -13.84
CA LYS A 145 -6.43 -11.22 -15.29
C LYS A 145 -6.23 -9.86 -15.97
N LYS A 146 -5.29 -9.76 -16.92
CA LYS A 146 -4.97 -8.51 -17.64
C LYS A 146 -6.20 -7.78 -18.17
N LYS A 147 -7.18 -8.50 -18.71
CA LYS A 147 -8.45 -7.94 -19.23
C LYS A 147 -9.30 -7.20 -18.19
N ASN A 148 -9.08 -7.46 -16.91
CA ASN A 148 -9.78 -6.83 -15.80
C ASN A 148 -8.94 -5.70 -15.16
N PHE A 149 -7.76 -5.40 -15.70
CA PHE A 149 -6.91 -4.32 -15.22
C PHE A 149 -7.22 -3.04 -16.01
N LEU A 150 -7.67 -2.01 -15.31
CA LEU A 150 -7.87 -0.68 -15.87
C LEU A 150 -6.61 0.16 -15.63
N VAL A 151 -6.05 0.70 -16.72
CA VAL A 151 -4.94 1.66 -16.65
C VAL A 151 -5.49 3.05 -16.86
N ILE A 152 -5.22 3.94 -15.92
CA ILE A 152 -5.48 5.37 -16.10
C ILE A 152 -4.16 6.01 -16.55
N GLU A 153 -4.12 6.40 -17.81
CA GLU A 153 -3.01 7.16 -18.40
C GLU A 153 -3.48 8.59 -18.65
N GLY A 154 -2.64 9.60 -18.38
CA GLY A 154 -2.92 10.98 -18.77
C GLY A 154 -3.05 12.00 -17.63
N LYS A 155 -3.67 13.13 -17.95
CA LYS A 155 -3.62 14.39 -17.18
C LYS A 155 -4.78 14.59 -16.18
N GLU A 156 -5.77 13.70 -16.17
CA GLU A 156 -6.94 13.79 -15.29
C GLU A 156 -7.36 12.39 -14.82
N ILE A 157 -7.80 12.29 -13.57
CA ILE A 157 -8.51 11.12 -13.06
C ILE A 157 -9.99 11.50 -13.06
N LEU A 158 -10.71 11.10 -14.11
CA LEU A 158 -12.16 11.26 -14.20
C LEU A 158 -12.81 10.06 -13.51
N ILE A 159 -13.12 10.17 -12.21
CA ILE A 159 -14.00 9.24 -11.49
C ILE A 159 -14.83 10.01 -10.47
#